data_AF-A0A352S8A0-F1
#
_entry.id   AF-A0A352S8A0-F1
#
_cell.length_a   1.000
_cell.length_b   1.000
_cell.length_c   1.000
_cell.angle_alpha   90.00
_cell.angle_beta   90.00
_cell.angle_gamma   90.00
#
_symmetry.space_group_name_H-M   'P 1'
#
loop_
_entity.id
_entity.type
_entity.pdbx_description
1 polymer ?
#
loop_
_entity_poly.entity_id
_entity_poly.type
_entity_poly.pdbx_seq_one_letter_code
_entity_poly.pdbx_strand_id
1 'polypeptide(L)' 'ARLKEEFAKRNVKAIALSVDSVESHHGWIQDINDTQSTSVNFPILADGDRKVSELYDMIHPNA' A
#
# COMPACT_ATOMS: atom_id res chain seq x y z
N ALA A 1 7.49 -5.37 1.07
CA ALA A 1 7.45 -6.85 1.15
C ALA A 1 8.83 -7.43 1.42
N ARG A 2 9.80 -7.27 0.51
CA ARG A 2 11.17 -7.77 0.67
C ARG A 2 11.90 -7.25 1.92
N LEU A 3 11.58 -6.03 2.35
CA LEU A 3 12.12 -5.40 3.56
C LEU A 3 11.35 -5.74 4.85
N LYS A 4 10.39 -6.67 4.82
CA LYS A 4 9.57 -7.03 6.00
C LYS A 4 10.43 -7.30 7.23
N GLU A 5 11.48 -8.09 7.07
CA GLU A 5 12.37 -8.46 8.17
C GLU A 5 13.13 -7.26 8.74
N GLU A 6 13.50 -6.28 7.91
CA GLU A 6 14.14 -5.05 8.37
C GLU A 6 13.20 -4.15 9.18
N PHE A 7 11.93 -4.07 8.79
CA PHE A 7 10.91 -3.38 9.58
C PHE A 7 10.61 -4.13 10.89
N ALA A 8 10.52 -5.45 10.84
CA ALA A 8 10.28 -6.29 12.03
C ALA A 8 11.38 -6.13 13.09
N LYS A 9 12.66 -6.09 12.68
CA LYS A 9 13.80 -5.82 13.59
C LYS A 9 13.67 -4.50 14.35
N ARG A 10 12.92 -3.54 13.81
CA ARG A 10 12.72 -2.21 14.39
C ARG A 10 11.35 -2.07 15.06
N ASN A 11 10.61 -3.16 15.23
CA ASN A 11 9.23 -3.18 15.73
C ASN A 11 8.28 -2.28 14.91
N VAL A 12 8.47 -2.24 13.59
CA VAL A 12 7.66 -1.43 12.66
C VAL A 12 6.76 -2.34 11.83
N LYS A 13 5.50 -1.93 11.65
CA LYS A 13 4.55 -2.54 10.73
C LYS A 13 4.34 -1.62 9.52
N ALA A 14 4.42 -2.18 8.32
CA ALA A 14 4.15 -1.44 7.09
C ALA A 14 2.65 -1.47 6.76
N ILE A 15 2.17 -0.39 6.13
CA ILE A 15 0.85 -0.25 5.52
C ILE A 15 1.01 0.64 4.28
N ALA A 16 0.29 0.33 3.20
CA ALA A 16 0.18 1.19 2.04
C ALA A 16 -1.18 1.89 2.01
N LEU A 17 -1.30 2.95 1.22
CA LEU A 17 -2.50 3.77 1.04
C LEU A 17 -2.70 4.02 -0.45
N SER A 18 -3.93 3.88 -0.93
CA SER A 18 -4.35 4.30 -2.28
C SER A 18 -5.80 4.76 -2.25
N VAL A 19 -6.18 5.63 -3.19
CA VAL A 19 -7.57 6.06 -3.41
C VAL A 19 -8.38 5.05 -4.24
N ASP A 20 -7.75 3.98 -4.73
CA ASP A 20 -8.44 2.91 -5.46
C ASP A 20 -9.26 2.01 -4.53
N SER A 21 -10.14 1.20 -5.13
CA SER A 21 -10.95 0.22 -4.39
C SER A 21 -10.15 -0.98 -3.89
N VAL A 22 -10.67 -1.67 -2.87
CA VAL A 22 -10.11 -2.94 -2.37
C VAL A 22 -10.02 -3.99 -3.48
N GLU A 23 -11.00 -4.05 -4.39
CA GLU A 23 -10.99 -4.97 -5.53
C GLU A 23 -9.80 -4.69 -6.47
N SER A 24 -9.56 -3.41 -6.77
CA SER A 24 -8.40 -2.98 -7.56
C SER A 24 -7.09 -3.38 -6.89
N HIS A 25 -7.00 -3.31 -5.55
CA HIS A 25 -5.81 -3.71 -4.82
C HIS A 25 -5.52 -5.21 -4.95
N HIS A 26 -6.54 -6.08 -4.99
CA HIS A 26 -6.34 -7.51 -5.15
C HIS A 26 -5.68 -7.85 -6.49
N GLY A 27 -6.14 -7.23 -7.58
CA GLY A 27 -5.49 -7.37 -8.89
C GLY A 27 -4.05 -6.85 -8.88
N TRP A 28 -3.84 -5.66 -8.32
CA TRP A 28 -2.50 -5.06 -8.26
C TRP A 28 -1.50 -5.86 -7.40
N ILE A 29 -1.96 -6.46 -6.31
CA ILE A 29 -1.13 -7.36 -5.48
C ILE A 29 -0.63 -8.55 -6.30
N GLN A 30 -1.48 -9.13 -7.16
CA GLN A 30 -1.07 -10.23 -8.03
C GLN A 30 0.04 -9.77 -9.00
N ASP A 31 -0.17 -8.64 -9.66
CA ASP A 31 0.83 -8.08 -10.59
C ASP A 31 2.17 -7.78 -9.89
N ILE A 32 2.15 -7.22 -8.68
CA ILE A 32 3.37 -6.98 -7.89
C ILE A 32 4.07 -8.30 -7.59
N ASN A 33 3.33 -9.32 -7.15
CA ASN A 33 3.92 -10.60 -6.76
C ASN A 33 4.62 -11.27 -7.95
N ASP A 34 3.96 -11.25 -9.11
CA ASP A 34 4.44 -11.86 -10.35
C ASP A 34 5.65 -11.10 -10.91
N THR A 35 5.57 -9.77 -10.97
CA THR A 35 6.65 -8.95 -11.58
C THR A 35 7.85 -8.76 -10.67
N GLN A 36 7.66 -8.73 -9.34
CA GLN A 36 8.72 -8.44 -8.38
C GLN A 36 9.28 -9.68 -7.68
N SER A 37 8.80 -10.88 -8.04
CA SER A 37 9.16 -12.15 -7.40
C SER A 37 9.08 -12.03 -5.87
N THR A 38 7.96 -11.48 -5.38
CA THR A 38 7.74 -11.22 -3.96
C THR A 38 6.33 -11.58 -3.54
N SER A 39 6.04 -11.47 -2.25
CA SER A 39 4.69 -11.59 -1.72
C SER A 39 4.38 -10.33 -0.92
N VAL A 40 3.42 -9.54 -1.38
CA VAL A 40 2.86 -8.43 -0.61
C VAL A 40 2.27 -8.99 0.67
N ASN A 41 2.82 -8.56 1.80
CA ASN A 41 2.59 -9.12 3.13
C ASN A 41 2.23 -8.05 4.16
N PHE A 42 1.67 -6.95 3.68
CA PHE A 42 1.19 -5.82 4.45
C PHE A 42 -0.12 -5.32 3.81
N PRO A 43 -1.03 -4.71 4.59
CA PRO A 43 -2.30 -4.22 4.07
C PRO A 43 -2.11 -2.98 3.19
N ILE A 44 -3.09 -2.77 2.30
CA ILE A 44 -3.28 -1.55 1.52
C ILE A 44 -4.64 -0.97 1.94
N LEU A 45 -4.64 0.26 2.44
CA LEU A 45 -5.86 0.99 2.79
C LEU A 45 -6.48 1.59 1.53
N ALA A 46 -7.72 1.23 1.25
CA ALA A 46 -8.55 1.86 0.23
C ALA A 46 -9.20 3.13 0.79
N ASP A 47 -8.79 4.28 0.27
CA ASP A 47 -9.17 5.62 0.70
C ASP A 47 -9.95 6.34 -0.40
N GLY A 48 -11.02 5.69 -0.87
CA GLY A 48 -11.81 6.18 -2.01
C GLY A 48 -12.50 7.53 -1.78
N ASP A 49 -12.72 7.92 -0.51
CA ASP A 49 -13.23 9.23 -0.13
C ASP A 49 -12.12 10.27 0.10
N ARG A 50 -10.85 9.90 -0.10
CA ARG A 50 -9.64 10.70 0.06
C ARG A 50 -9.42 11.24 1.48
N LYS A 51 -10.17 10.78 2.47
CA LYS A 51 -10.16 11.35 3.81
C LYS A 51 -8.78 11.22 4.48
N VAL A 52 -8.12 10.09 4.33
CA VAL A 52 -6.78 9.87 4.90
C VAL A 52 -5.75 10.65 4.09
N SER A 53 -5.84 10.60 2.76
CA SER A 53 -4.90 11.30 1.88
C SER A 53 -4.94 12.82 2.06
N GLU A 54 -6.13 13.40 2.26
CA GLU A 54 -6.29 14.83 2.57
C GLU A 54 -5.78 15.19 3.97
N LEU A 55 -6.07 14.36 4.98
CA LEU A 55 -5.65 14.61 6.37
C LEU A 55 -4.13 14.72 6.51
N TYR A 56 -3.38 13.94 5.71
CA TYR A 56 -1.93 13.89 5.74
C TYR A 56 -1.25 14.61 4.56
N ASP A 57 -2.00 15.41 3.79
CA ASP A 57 -1.49 16.19 2.66
C ASP A 57 -0.71 15.34 1.64
N MET A 58 -1.28 14.18 1.29
CA MET A 58 -0.68 13.20 0.37
C MET A 58 -1.23 13.31 -1.06
N ILE A 59 -2.08 14.31 -1.35
CA ILE A 59 -2.64 14.54 -2.68
C ILE A 59 -1.64 15.34 -3.51
N HIS A 60 -1.13 14.73 -4.58
CA HIS A 60 -0.28 15.45 -5.52
C HIS A 60 -1.11 16.59 -6.18
N PRO A 61 -0.55 17.78 -6.41
CA PRO A 61 -1.27 18.91 -7.02
C PRO A 61 -1.90 18.63 -8.41
N ASN A 62 -1.53 17.52 -9.04
CA ASN A 62 -1.99 17.09 -10.37
C ASN A 62 -2.66 15.70 -10.34
N ALA A 63 -3.10 15.24 -9.16
CA ALA A 63 -3.78 13.95 -8.97
C ALA A 63 -5.26 13.99 -9.36
#